data_AF-A0ABD4T115-F1
#
_entry.id   AF-A0ABD4T115-F1
#
_cell.length_a   1.000
_cell.length_b   1.000
_cell.length_c   1.000
_cell.angle_alpha   90.00
_cell.angle_beta   90.00
_cell.angle_gamma   90.00
#
_symmetry.space_group_name_H-M   'P 1'
#
loop_
_entity.id
_entity.type
_entity.pdbx_description
1 polymer ?
#
loop_
_entity_poly.entity_id
_entity_poly.type
_entity_poly.pdbx_seq_one_letter_code
_entity_poly.pdbx_strand_id
1 'polypeptide(L)'
;MSNPKLPDFDLDLPLMGMGGNELREVSPPEAIERLKLEMGQVQPQISVSFPHQNEQVNRQDVAVQFDLKGLDLFKDPTLNLGPHLVVWLDGCFLKEIYRLDTPLQLEDLKPGNHILQMAVAYPWHESFRNPGAHALVSFSVWTETQANQVKDHQPVLRVSPLFGDATEPLLLDLRVDRPGETPDQSWVEETFPVRVTLNGTSFIATELGPIYLSGLREGDNWLKVELLDAQGQELISPYPEQTFSFTYAPSQSQTPLAQLMQGNIPFSEARAMIDPAVSRQVEEAPDPSVTPSPNLPRESPSSSRQPMNAVPQMGTPSPSLPMESPAVTLPENEDSEPVLRPSQSVSPQSLPTEPDASLPSSSPLASPGKSGPQDSFQSTAPTTEGS
;
A
#
# COMPACT_ATOMS: atom_id res chain seq x y z
N MET A 1 -42.52 33.33 16.41
CA MET A 1 -41.82 32.08 16.77
C MET A 1 -40.53 32.07 15.98
N SER A 2 -39.42 32.32 16.67
CA SER A 2 -38.09 32.52 16.08
C SER A 2 -37.48 31.19 15.67
N ASN A 3 -36.92 31.17 14.46
CA ASN A 3 -36.07 30.09 13.98
C ASN A 3 -34.71 30.17 14.71
N PRO A 4 -34.17 29.09 15.29
CA PRO A 4 -32.86 29.15 15.92
C PRO A 4 -31.78 29.29 14.83
N LYS A 5 -30.97 30.34 14.95
CA LYS A 5 -29.80 30.62 14.12
C LYS A 5 -28.71 29.60 14.48
N LEU A 6 -28.25 28.83 13.49
CA LEU A 6 -27.04 27.99 13.62
C LEU A 6 -25.83 28.90 13.91
N PRO A 7 -24.87 28.47 14.74
CA PRO A 7 -23.69 29.27 15.02
C PRO A 7 -22.82 29.36 13.76
N ASP A 8 -22.41 30.59 13.43
CA ASP A 8 -21.38 30.87 12.43
C ASP A 8 -20.06 30.25 12.93
N PHE A 9 -19.55 29.24 12.23
CA PHE A 9 -18.18 28.76 12.43
C PHE A 9 -17.24 29.70 11.69
N ASP A 10 -16.54 30.56 12.44
CA ASP A 10 -15.42 31.34 11.93
C ASP A 10 -14.28 30.40 11.50
N LEU A 11 -14.20 30.15 10.19
CA LEU A 11 -13.05 29.53 9.51
C LEU A 11 -12.00 30.61 9.25
N ASP A 12 -11.35 31.14 10.27
CA ASP A 12 -10.13 31.97 10.10
C ASP A 12 -9.41 32.22 11.43
N LEU A 13 -8.86 31.16 12.04
CA LEU A 13 -7.86 31.31 13.09
C LEU A 13 -6.51 30.81 12.56
N PRO A 14 -5.50 31.68 12.38
CA PRO A 14 -4.15 31.24 12.07
C PRO A 14 -3.58 30.49 13.28
N LEU A 15 -3.21 29.24 13.07
CA LEU A 15 -2.58 28.36 14.05
C LEU A 15 -1.19 28.91 14.43
N MET A 16 -1.13 29.73 15.48
CA MET A 16 0.15 30.04 16.14
C MET A 16 0.56 28.87 17.04
N GLY A 17 1.27 27.91 16.44
CA GLY A 17 2.09 26.93 17.14
C GLY A 17 3.57 27.20 16.85
N MET A 18 4.35 27.54 17.88
CA MET A 18 5.80 27.68 17.76
C MET A 18 6.47 26.30 17.61
N GLY A 19 7.18 26.09 16.50
CA GLY A 19 8.30 25.15 16.39
C GLY A 19 7.98 23.72 15.91
N GLY A 20 7.43 23.58 14.71
CA GLY A 20 7.36 22.33 13.94
C GLY A 20 6.71 22.60 12.59
N ASN A 21 7.20 21.99 11.50
CA ASN A 21 6.49 22.11 10.22
C ASN A 21 5.08 21.54 10.41
N GLU A 22 4.07 22.39 10.24
CA GLU A 22 2.67 21.98 10.36
C GLU A 22 2.31 21.06 9.18
N LEU A 23 1.60 19.96 9.47
CA LEU A 23 1.11 19.06 8.44
C LEU A 23 0.16 19.80 7.50
N ARG A 24 0.47 19.80 6.20
CA ARG A 24 -0.33 20.49 5.18
C ARG A 24 -0.40 19.68 3.91
N GLU A 25 -1.59 19.60 3.33
CA GLU A 25 -1.76 19.17 1.95
C GLU A 25 -1.21 20.24 0.99
N VAL A 26 -0.45 19.81 -0.01
CA VAL A 26 0.16 20.66 -1.03
C VAL A 26 -0.17 20.16 -2.43
N SER A 27 0.04 21.00 -3.44
CA SER A 27 -0.14 20.58 -4.82
C SER A 27 0.92 19.55 -5.25
N PRO A 28 0.60 18.67 -6.22
CA PRO A 28 1.60 17.81 -6.84
C PRO A 28 2.73 18.65 -7.48
N PRO A 29 3.94 18.10 -7.60
CA PRO A 29 5.04 18.75 -8.33
C PRO A 29 4.70 19.04 -9.80
N GLU A 30 5.15 20.17 -10.35
CA GLU A 30 4.83 20.61 -11.72
C GLU A 30 5.18 19.55 -12.78
N ALA A 31 6.33 18.88 -12.64
CA ALA A 31 6.73 17.81 -13.56
C ALA A 31 5.71 16.66 -13.58
N ILE A 32 5.19 16.27 -12.40
CA ILE A 32 4.15 15.24 -12.26
C ILE A 32 2.85 15.68 -12.92
N GLU A 33 2.39 16.91 -12.67
CA GLU A 33 1.16 17.43 -13.28
C GLU A 33 1.23 17.40 -14.82
N ARG A 34 2.38 17.77 -15.38
CA ARG A 34 2.61 17.76 -16.84
C ARG A 34 2.68 16.36 -17.42
N LEU A 35 3.37 15.43 -16.74
CA LEU A 35 3.42 14.02 -17.17
C LEU A 35 2.02 13.40 -17.14
N LYS A 36 1.23 13.68 -16.10
CA LYS A 36 -0.15 13.20 -15.97
C LYS A 36 -1.04 13.69 -17.11
N LEU A 37 -0.86 14.95 -17.53
CA LEU A 37 -1.56 15.49 -18.70
C LEU A 37 -1.19 14.74 -19.99
N GLU A 38 0.09 14.45 -20.21
CA GLU A 38 0.57 13.70 -21.38
C GLU A 38 0.03 12.26 -21.41
N MET A 39 -0.08 11.63 -20.25
CA MET A 39 -0.64 10.29 -20.09
C MET A 39 -2.18 10.26 -20.00
N GLY A 40 -2.87 11.39 -20.12
CA GLY A 40 -4.30 11.51 -19.79
C GLY A 40 -5.27 10.68 -20.65
N GLN A 41 -4.81 10.14 -21.79
CA GLN A 41 -5.60 9.23 -22.64
C GLN A 41 -5.38 7.74 -22.31
N VAL A 42 -4.41 7.43 -21.46
CA VAL A 42 -4.04 6.06 -21.10
C VAL A 42 -5.04 5.52 -20.08
N GLN A 43 -5.65 4.38 -20.40
CA GLN A 43 -6.64 3.70 -19.54
C GLN A 43 -6.26 2.23 -19.40
N PRO A 44 -5.34 1.89 -18.48
CA PRO A 44 -4.92 0.52 -18.28
C PRO A 44 -6.07 -0.33 -17.73
N GLN A 45 -6.10 -1.60 -18.14
CA GLN A 45 -7.03 -2.61 -17.67
C GLN A 45 -6.25 -3.83 -17.18
N ILE A 46 -6.24 -4.03 -15.86
CA ILE A 46 -5.63 -5.18 -15.20
C ILE A 46 -6.72 -6.19 -14.82
N SER A 47 -6.42 -7.47 -15.02
CA SER A 47 -7.20 -8.58 -14.51
C SER A 47 -6.29 -9.68 -14.01
N VAL A 48 -6.79 -10.51 -13.11
CA VAL A 48 -6.09 -11.69 -12.59
C VAL A 48 -6.71 -12.91 -13.26
N SER A 49 -5.92 -13.62 -14.06
CA SER A 49 -6.36 -14.87 -14.69
C SER A 49 -6.23 -16.07 -13.75
N PHE A 50 -5.34 -15.99 -12.75
CA PHE A 50 -5.22 -16.98 -11.69
C PHE A 50 -4.55 -16.38 -10.44
N PRO A 51 -5.00 -16.68 -9.20
CA PRO A 51 -6.22 -17.43 -8.89
C PRO A 51 -7.48 -16.65 -9.27
N HIS A 52 -8.58 -17.36 -9.49
CA HIS A 52 -9.89 -16.75 -9.72
C HIS A 52 -10.49 -16.22 -8.41
N GLN A 53 -11.45 -15.30 -8.52
CA GLN A 53 -12.22 -14.83 -7.38
C GLN A 53 -12.87 -16.00 -6.64
N ASN A 54 -12.64 -16.06 -5.34
CA ASN A 54 -13.08 -17.08 -4.39
C ASN A 54 -12.59 -18.50 -4.71
N GLU A 55 -11.50 -18.66 -5.48
CA GLU A 55 -10.93 -19.97 -5.77
C GLU A 55 -10.24 -20.59 -4.54
N GLN A 56 -10.48 -21.87 -4.29
CA GLN A 56 -9.70 -22.66 -3.34
C GLN A 56 -8.52 -23.34 -4.05
N VAL A 57 -7.32 -22.95 -3.67
CA VAL A 57 -6.06 -23.47 -4.18
C VAL A 57 -5.49 -24.51 -3.22
N ASN A 58 -5.25 -25.73 -3.70
CA ASN A 58 -4.76 -26.85 -2.88
C ASN A 58 -3.22 -26.96 -2.93
N ARG A 59 -2.52 -25.85 -2.71
CA ARG A 59 -1.05 -25.74 -2.65
C ARG A 59 -0.65 -24.47 -1.90
N GLN A 60 0.51 -24.51 -1.26
CA GLN A 60 1.05 -23.38 -0.50
C GLN A 60 1.65 -22.30 -1.40
N ASP A 61 2.26 -22.71 -2.51
CA ASP A 61 2.86 -21.79 -3.47
C ASP A 61 1.88 -21.49 -4.61
N VAL A 62 1.64 -20.21 -4.87
CA VAL A 62 0.63 -19.74 -5.82
C VAL A 62 1.30 -18.84 -6.86
N ALA A 63 1.30 -19.30 -8.11
CA ALA A 63 1.80 -18.56 -9.25
C ALA A 63 0.70 -17.66 -9.84
N VAL A 64 0.63 -16.42 -9.39
CA VAL A 64 -0.39 -15.45 -9.82
C VAL A 64 -0.13 -15.01 -11.25
N GLN A 65 -1.17 -15.05 -12.09
CA GLN A 65 -1.14 -14.65 -13.48
C GLN A 65 -1.98 -13.40 -13.69
N PHE A 66 -1.40 -12.44 -14.41
CA PHE A 66 -1.98 -11.15 -14.68
C PHE A 66 -2.15 -10.95 -16.17
N ASP A 67 -3.26 -10.31 -16.55
CA ASP A 67 -3.48 -9.81 -17.89
C ASP A 67 -3.64 -8.29 -17.82
N LEU A 68 -2.72 -7.57 -18.47
CA LEU A 68 -2.73 -6.12 -18.57
C LEU A 68 -2.94 -5.68 -20.01
N LYS A 69 -3.85 -4.72 -20.22
CA LYS A 69 -4.11 -4.07 -21.51
C LYS A 69 -4.05 -2.56 -21.37
N GLY A 70 -3.80 -1.87 -22.48
CA GLY A 70 -3.89 -0.41 -22.55
C GLY A 70 -2.69 0.35 -21.99
N LEU A 71 -1.66 -0.34 -21.49
CA LEU A 71 -0.39 0.25 -21.06
C LEU A 71 0.71 -0.83 -21.06
N ASP A 72 1.86 -0.49 -21.64
CA ASP A 72 3.06 -1.31 -21.51
C ASP A 72 3.80 -0.92 -20.23
N LEU A 73 4.17 -1.93 -19.42
CA LEU A 73 5.01 -1.72 -18.24
C LEU A 73 6.48 -1.75 -18.67
N PHE A 74 7.25 -0.82 -18.11
CA PHE A 74 8.70 -0.78 -18.28
C PHE A 74 9.31 0.07 -17.18
N LYS A 75 10.63 -0.06 -17.00
CA LYS A 75 11.40 0.75 -16.05
C LYS A 75 12.50 1.46 -16.82
N ASP A 76 12.52 2.78 -16.75
CA ASP A 76 13.60 3.56 -17.33
C ASP A 76 14.92 3.22 -16.62
N PRO A 77 16.01 2.91 -17.34
CA PRO A 77 17.26 2.47 -16.73
C PRO A 77 18.03 3.60 -16.04
N THR A 78 17.79 4.86 -16.41
CA THR A 78 18.48 6.03 -15.85
C THR A 78 17.79 6.50 -14.57
N LEU A 79 16.48 6.72 -14.65
CA LEU A 79 15.64 7.21 -13.57
C LEU A 79 15.15 6.07 -12.67
N ASN A 80 15.29 4.81 -13.07
CA ASN A 80 14.83 3.65 -12.30
C ASN A 80 13.36 3.81 -11.85
N LEU A 81 12.55 4.40 -12.73
CA LEU A 81 11.13 4.68 -12.55
C LEU A 81 10.40 4.39 -13.86
N GLY A 82 9.12 4.07 -13.78
CA GLY A 82 8.30 3.78 -14.95
C GLY A 82 6.92 3.25 -14.56
N PRO A 83 6.00 3.09 -15.52
CA PRO A 83 4.67 2.60 -15.22
C PRO A 83 4.76 1.15 -14.77
N HIS A 84 4.10 0.83 -13.66
CA HIS A 84 4.26 -0.47 -13.00
C HIS A 84 2.96 -0.93 -12.36
N LEU A 85 2.90 -2.22 -12.01
CA LEU A 85 1.87 -2.79 -11.17
C LEU A 85 2.38 -2.82 -9.72
N VAL A 86 1.59 -2.27 -8.80
CA VAL A 86 1.83 -2.38 -7.35
C VAL A 86 0.93 -3.49 -6.82
N VAL A 87 1.49 -4.40 -6.02
CA VAL A 87 0.77 -5.55 -5.48
C VAL A 87 0.84 -5.57 -3.96
N TRP A 88 -0.30 -5.83 -3.32
CA TRP A 88 -0.43 -6.07 -1.90
C TRP A 88 -1.00 -7.46 -1.65
N LEU A 89 -0.46 -8.15 -0.65
CA LEU A 89 -0.99 -9.41 -0.15
C LEU A 89 -1.36 -9.20 1.31
N ASP A 90 -2.61 -9.52 1.63
CA ASP A 90 -3.13 -9.45 2.99
C ASP A 90 -2.92 -8.09 3.67
N GLY A 91 -3.21 -7.01 2.94
CA GLY A 91 -3.08 -5.62 3.43
C GLY A 91 -1.64 -5.11 3.48
N CYS A 92 -0.64 -5.95 3.21
CA CYS A 92 0.76 -5.59 3.20
C CYS A 92 1.28 -5.37 1.78
N PHE A 93 2.09 -4.34 1.58
CA PHE A 93 2.83 -4.16 0.33
C PHE A 93 3.71 -5.39 0.07
N LEU A 94 3.59 -5.96 -1.13
CA LEU A 94 4.38 -7.11 -1.53
C LEU A 94 5.54 -6.69 -2.43
N LYS A 95 5.24 -6.08 -3.59
CA LYS A 95 6.25 -5.62 -4.55
C LYS A 95 5.68 -4.76 -5.68
N GLU A 96 6.60 -4.11 -6.39
CA GLU A 96 6.38 -3.53 -7.70
C GLU A 96 6.72 -4.51 -8.82
N ILE A 97 5.98 -4.45 -9.93
CA ILE A 97 6.19 -5.27 -11.11
C ILE A 97 6.25 -4.37 -12.34
N TYR A 98 7.41 -4.33 -12.99
CA TYR A 98 7.65 -3.55 -14.21
C TYR A 98 7.58 -4.39 -15.49
N ARG A 99 7.44 -5.71 -15.37
CA ARG A 99 7.29 -6.67 -16.47
C ARG A 99 6.42 -7.84 -16.02
N LEU A 100 5.49 -8.26 -16.89
CA LEU A 100 4.56 -9.37 -16.65
C LEU A 100 4.92 -10.62 -17.46
N ASP A 101 6.20 -10.75 -17.82
CA ASP A 101 6.74 -11.90 -18.56
C ASP A 101 6.78 -13.18 -17.72
N THR A 102 6.82 -13.05 -16.39
CA THR A 102 6.77 -14.17 -15.45
C THR A 102 5.63 -14.00 -14.46
N PRO A 103 4.93 -15.09 -14.08
CA PRO A 103 3.96 -15.07 -12.99
C PRO A 103 4.56 -14.54 -11.69
N LEU A 104 3.73 -13.91 -10.85
CA LEU A 104 4.13 -13.55 -9.49
C LEU A 104 4.05 -14.78 -8.59
N GLN A 105 5.19 -15.21 -8.07
CA GLN A 105 5.25 -16.30 -7.10
C GLN A 105 4.91 -15.76 -5.71
N LEU A 106 3.83 -16.29 -5.13
CA LEU A 106 3.54 -16.20 -3.71
C LEU A 106 3.98 -17.52 -3.08
N GLU A 107 4.97 -17.46 -2.21
CA GLU A 107 5.56 -18.63 -1.56
C GLU A 107 5.09 -18.73 -0.11
N ASP A 108 5.04 -19.95 0.40
CA ASP A 108 4.79 -20.22 1.81
C ASP A 108 3.46 -19.65 2.38
N LEU A 109 2.42 -19.50 1.55
CA LEU A 109 1.10 -19.02 2.01
C LEU A 109 0.49 -19.91 3.10
N LYS A 110 -0.01 -19.31 4.18
CA LYS A 110 -0.64 -20.08 5.26
C LYS A 110 -2.00 -20.66 4.78
N PRO A 111 -2.45 -21.81 5.30
CA PRO A 111 -3.82 -22.25 5.07
C PRO A 111 -4.84 -21.18 5.53
N GLY A 112 -5.83 -20.87 4.69
CA GLY A 112 -6.84 -19.84 4.97
C GLY A 112 -7.14 -18.93 3.79
N ASN A 113 -7.95 -17.90 4.04
CA ASN A 113 -8.24 -16.89 3.01
C ASN A 113 -7.09 -15.89 2.87
N HIS A 114 -6.91 -15.42 1.64
CA HIS A 114 -5.96 -14.39 1.27
C HIS A 114 -6.64 -13.33 0.41
N ILE A 115 -6.14 -12.10 0.52
CA ILE A 115 -6.61 -10.95 -0.24
C ILE A 115 -5.43 -10.41 -1.04
N LEU A 116 -5.54 -10.50 -2.36
CA LEU A 116 -4.59 -9.91 -3.29
C LEU A 116 -5.19 -8.63 -3.87
N GLN A 117 -4.56 -7.48 -3.61
CA GLN A 117 -4.93 -6.20 -4.21
C GLN A 117 -3.84 -5.74 -5.16
N MET A 118 -4.22 -5.05 -6.23
CA MET A 118 -3.26 -4.52 -7.19
C MET A 118 -3.75 -3.24 -7.88
N ALA A 119 -2.80 -2.36 -8.18
CA ALA A 119 -3.02 -1.10 -8.87
C ALA A 119 -2.01 -0.96 -10.00
N VAL A 120 -2.48 -0.56 -11.18
CA VAL A 120 -1.58 0.01 -12.17
C VAL A 120 -1.25 1.43 -11.73
N ALA A 121 0.04 1.77 -11.72
CA ALA A 121 0.56 3.03 -11.23
C ALA A 121 1.36 3.77 -12.31
N TYR A 122 1.27 5.10 -12.24
CA TYR A 122 2.17 6.02 -12.91
C TYR A 122 3.60 5.84 -12.40
N PRO A 123 4.62 6.33 -13.13
CA PRO A 123 6.01 6.26 -12.69
C PRO A 123 6.31 6.85 -11.31
N TRP A 124 5.50 7.79 -10.84
CA TRP A 124 5.64 8.44 -9.54
C TRP A 124 4.73 7.85 -8.45
N HIS A 125 4.20 6.64 -8.67
CA HIS A 125 3.41 5.84 -7.72
C HIS A 125 2.00 6.33 -7.41
N GLU A 126 1.48 7.36 -8.09
CA GLU A 126 0.03 7.52 -8.17
C GLU A 126 -0.58 6.34 -8.95
N SER A 127 -1.72 5.84 -8.50
CA SER A 127 -2.51 4.83 -9.19
C SER A 127 -3.46 5.44 -10.20
N PHE A 128 -3.66 4.73 -11.30
CA PHE A 128 -4.62 5.09 -12.32
C PHE A 128 -6.06 4.99 -11.76
N ARG A 129 -6.89 6.00 -12.05
CA ARG A 129 -8.25 6.12 -11.49
C ARG A 129 -9.34 5.52 -12.38
N ASN A 130 -9.05 5.27 -13.65
CA ASN A 130 -10.06 4.72 -14.56
C ASN A 130 -10.57 3.34 -14.09
N PRO A 131 -11.82 2.99 -14.44
CA PRO A 131 -12.31 1.63 -14.27
C PRO A 131 -11.36 0.62 -14.93
N GLY A 132 -11.10 -0.49 -14.24
CA GLY A 132 -10.19 -1.54 -14.72
C GLY A 132 -8.71 -1.33 -14.39
N ALA A 133 -8.27 -0.16 -13.89
CA ALA A 133 -6.87 0.05 -13.50
C ALA A 133 -6.45 -0.62 -12.18
N HIS A 134 -7.37 -1.33 -11.55
CA HIS A 134 -7.22 -1.95 -10.23
C HIS A 134 -7.99 -3.26 -10.22
N ALA A 135 -7.51 -4.20 -9.41
CA ALA A 135 -8.20 -5.44 -9.13
C ALA A 135 -8.03 -5.81 -7.65
N LEU A 136 -8.98 -6.59 -7.15
CA LEU A 136 -8.94 -7.26 -5.86
C LEU A 136 -9.41 -8.69 -6.11
N VAL A 137 -8.60 -9.66 -5.67
CA VAL A 137 -8.94 -11.08 -5.70
C VAL A 137 -8.89 -11.65 -4.29
N SER A 138 -9.98 -12.30 -3.89
CA SER A 138 -9.98 -13.14 -2.70
C SER A 138 -9.83 -14.60 -3.13
N PHE A 139 -9.00 -15.37 -2.45
CA PHE A 139 -8.83 -16.80 -2.71
C PHE A 139 -8.48 -17.51 -1.39
N SER A 140 -8.58 -18.83 -1.34
CA SER A 140 -8.19 -19.60 -0.15
C SER A 140 -7.12 -20.62 -0.48
N VAL A 141 -6.24 -20.89 0.48
CA VAL A 141 -5.21 -21.92 0.41
C VAL A 141 -5.61 -23.06 1.33
N TRP A 142 -5.78 -24.27 0.76
CA TRP A 142 -6.25 -25.52 1.39
C TRP A 142 -7.67 -25.52 1.96
N THR A 143 -8.09 -24.46 2.66
CA THR A 143 -9.40 -24.33 3.30
C THR A 143 -9.69 -22.86 3.58
N GLU A 144 -10.97 -22.51 3.65
CA GLU A 144 -11.40 -21.19 4.09
C GLU A 144 -11.23 -21.02 5.62
N THR A 145 -11.01 -19.77 6.05
CA THR A 145 -10.97 -19.37 7.46
C THR A 145 -11.88 -18.16 7.71
N GLN A 146 -11.96 -17.67 8.95
CA GLN A 146 -12.65 -16.41 9.24
C GLN A 146 -11.75 -15.19 9.02
N ALA A 147 -10.43 -15.36 9.19
CA ALA A 147 -9.46 -14.32 8.88
C ALA A 147 -9.48 -14.02 7.38
N ASN A 148 -9.29 -12.74 7.01
CA ASN A 148 -9.20 -12.27 5.63
C ASN A 148 -10.39 -12.67 4.74
N GLN A 149 -11.53 -12.99 5.34
CA GLN A 149 -12.76 -13.22 4.60
C GLN A 149 -13.32 -11.88 4.14
N VAL A 150 -13.38 -11.66 2.83
CA VAL A 150 -14.04 -10.50 2.23
C VAL A 150 -15.41 -10.90 1.78
N LYS A 151 -16.44 -10.22 2.27
CA LYS A 151 -17.80 -10.41 1.77
C LYS A 151 -17.97 -9.70 0.43
N ASP A 152 -18.90 -10.15 -0.38
CA ASP A 152 -19.26 -9.46 -1.63
C ASP A 152 -19.57 -7.98 -1.33
N HIS A 153 -19.04 -7.10 -2.17
CA HIS A 153 -19.15 -5.63 -2.04
C HIS A 153 -18.55 -5.03 -0.76
N GLN A 154 -17.84 -5.79 0.06
CA GLN A 154 -17.19 -5.23 1.23
C GLN A 154 -16.01 -4.34 0.79
N PRO A 155 -15.98 -3.06 1.21
CA PRO A 155 -14.89 -2.15 0.91
C PRO A 155 -13.61 -2.65 1.58
N VAL A 156 -12.47 -2.51 0.90
CA VAL A 156 -11.14 -2.81 1.41
C VAL A 156 -10.23 -1.63 1.11
N LEU A 157 -9.66 -1.03 2.16
CA LEU A 157 -8.75 0.10 2.03
C LEU A 157 -7.42 -0.33 1.40
N ARG A 158 -6.96 0.46 0.45
CA ARG A 158 -5.62 0.41 -0.12
C ARG A 158 -4.97 1.76 0.06
N VAL A 159 -3.73 1.74 0.54
CA VAL A 159 -2.87 2.92 0.64
C VAL A 159 -1.59 2.65 -0.13
N SER A 160 -1.07 3.66 -0.84
CA SER A 160 0.24 3.57 -1.47
C SER A 160 1.29 3.08 -0.46
N PRO A 161 2.19 2.17 -0.85
CA PRO A 161 3.33 1.85 0.00
C PRO A 161 4.16 3.09 0.30
N LEU A 162 4.74 3.13 1.49
CA LEU A 162 5.77 4.10 1.83
C LEU A 162 7.12 3.51 1.42
N PHE A 163 7.70 4.04 0.36
CA PHE A 163 8.98 3.56 -0.15
C PHE A 163 10.14 3.91 0.80
N GLY A 164 11.22 3.12 0.71
CA GLY A 164 12.33 3.08 1.68
C GLY A 164 13.04 4.41 1.94
N ASP A 165 12.86 5.41 1.08
CA ASP A 165 13.24 6.79 1.36
C ASP A 165 12.01 7.68 1.23
N ALA A 166 11.45 8.10 2.37
CA ALA A 166 10.34 9.04 2.35
C ALA A 166 10.79 10.37 1.74
N THR A 167 9.87 10.98 1.01
CA THR A 167 10.09 12.23 0.27
C THR A 167 9.15 13.30 0.79
N GLU A 168 9.48 14.56 0.54
CA GLU A 168 8.55 15.66 0.74
C GLU A 168 8.32 16.37 -0.60
N PRO A 169 7.06 16.48 -1.06
CA PRO A 169 5.85 15.97 -0.41
C PRO A 169 5.79 14.43 -0.31
N LEU A 170 5.13 13.95 0.73
CA LEU A 170 4.77 12.55 0.93
C LEU A 170 3.51 12.26 0.11
N LEU A 171 3.60 11.35 -0.86
CA LEU A 171 2.43 10.87 -1.58
C LEU A 171 1.67 9.82 -0.74
N LEU A 172 0.41 10.11 -0.45
CA LEU A 172 -0.57 9.14 0.03
C LEU A 172 -1.63 8.94 -1.05
N ASP A 173 -1.56 7.82 -1.75
CA ASP A 173 -2.61 7.39 -2.66
C ASP A 173 -3.63 6.53 -1.91
N LEU A 174 -4.82 7.11 -1.67
CA LEU A 174 -5.92 6.42 -0.98
C LEU A 174 -6.93 5.88 -1.98
N ARG A 175 -7.30 4.61 -1.81
CA ARG A 175 -8.37 3.97 -2.58
C ARG A 175 -9.11 2.96 -1.75
N VAL A 176 -10.38 2.75 -2.07
CA VAL A 176 -11.19 1.64 -1.56
C VAL A 176 -11.57 0.76 -2.74
N ASP A 177 -11.26 -0.53 -2.65
CA ASP A 177 -11.63 -1.54 -3.64
C ASP A 177 -12.72 -2.46 -3.08
N ARG A 178 -13.42 -3.19 -3.97
CA ARG A 178 -14.34 -4.26 -3.59
C ARG A 178 -14.14 -5.48 -4.51
N PRO A 179 -14.36 -6.70 -4.01
CA PRO A 179 -14.32 -7.90 -4.86
C PRO A 179 -15.44 -7.90 -5.91
N GLY A 180 -15.14 -8.44 -7.10
CA GLY A 180 -16.16 -8.92 -8.05
C GLY A 180 -16.90 -7.89 -8.89
N GLU A 181 -16.62 -6.58 -8.78
CA GLU A 181 -17.46 -5.56 -9.44
C GLU A 181 -16.73 -4.56 -10.33
N THR A 182 -17.37 -4.23 -11.45
CA THR A 182 -17.19 -2.96 -12.16
C THR A 182 -17.98 -1.87 -11.43
N PRO A 183 -17.40 -0.69 -11.13
CA PRO A 183 -18.10 0.38 -10.41
C PRO A 183 -19.41 0.77 -11.14
N ASP A 184 -20.55 0.71 -10.45
CA ASP A 184 -21.85 1.17 -10.97
C ASP A 184 -22.27 2.51 -10.32
N GLN A 185 -23.50 2.97 -10.56
CA GLN A 185 -24.00 4.23 -10.01
C GLN A 185 -24.26 4.19 -8.49
N SER A 186 -24.48 3.03 -7.89
CA SER A 186 -24.73 2.89 -6.45
C SER A 186 -23.48 3.15 -5.61
N TRP A 187 -22.29 2.92 -6.19
CA TRP A 187 -21.00 3.25 -5.58
C TRP A 187 -20.81 4.76 -5.35
N VAL A 188 -21.49 5.60 -6.14
CA VAL A 188 -21.36 7.06 -6.07
C VAL A 188 -22.07 7.63 -4.83
N GLU A 189 -23.04 6.89 -4.26
CA GLU A 189 -23.80 7.33 -3.09
C GLU A 189 -23.14 6.94 -1.76
N GLU A 190 -22.37 5.85 -1.72
CA GLU A 190 -21.61 5.44 -0.53
C GLU A 190 -20.28 6.19 -0.42
N THR A 191 -20.09 6.89 0.71
CA THR A 191 -18.83 7.57 1.03
C THR A 191 -17.99 6.72 1.98
N PHE A 192 -16.68 6.67 1.71
CA PHE A 192 -15.69 6.01 2.57
C PHE A 192 -14.65 7.01 3.04
N PRO A 193 -14.96 7.82 4.07
CA PRO A 193 -13.97 8.72 4.63
C PRO A 193 -12.79 7.94 5.19
N VAL A 194 -11.58 8.47 5.03
CA VAL A 194 -10.37 7.89 5.62
C VAL A 194 -9.79 8.89 6.60
N ARG A 195 -9.63 8.49 7.87
CA ARG A 195 -8.87 9.27 8.83
C ARG A 195 -7.39 8.98 8.62
N VAL A 196 -6.63 10.03 8.36
CA VAL A 196 -5.17 9.98 8.22
C VAL A 196 -4.57 10.63 9.44
N THR A 197 -3.65 9.94 10.12
CA THR A 197 -2.90 10.45 11.26
C THR A 197 -1.42 10.33 10.99
N LEU A 198 -0.72 11.46 10.87
CA LEU A 198 0.73 11.52 10.71
C LEU A 198 1.35 12.18 11.95
N ASN A 199 2.22 11.45 12.65
CA ASN A 199 2.92 11.94 13.85
C ASN A 199 2.01 12.56 14.92
N GLY A 200 0.78 12.05 15.05
CA GLY A 200 -0.24 12.51 16.00
C GLY A 200 -1.16 13.63 15.48
N THR A 201 -0.91 14.18 14.28
CA THR A 201 -1.81 15.15 13.63
C THR A 201 -2.75 14.41 12.69
N SER A 202 -4.06 14.61 12.86
CA SER A 202 -5.09 13.89 12.09
C SER A 202 -5.92 14.82 11.22
N PHE A 203 -6.33 14.32 10.06
CA PHE A 203 -7.37 14.89 9.20
C PHE A 203 -8.24 13.78 8.59
N ILE A 204 -9.38 14.15 7.99
CA ILE A 204 -10.28 13.21 7.32
C ILE A 204 -10.26 13.51 5.82
N ALA A 205 -9.86 12.53 5.02
CA ALA A 205 -9.98 12.56 3.58
C ALA A 205 -11.36 12.02 3.17
N THR A 206 -12.21 12.88 2.62
CA THR A 206 -13.52 12.51 2.09
C THR A 206 -13.48 12.20 0.59
N GLU A 207 -12.46 12.71 -0.10
CA GLU A 207 -12.18 12.40 -1.51
C GLU A 207 -11.03 11.39 -1.56
N LEU A 208 -11.28 10.22 -2.13
CA LEU A 208 -10.26 9.19 -2.31
C LEU A 208 -9.42 9.51 -3.54
N GLY A 209 -8.11 9.55 -3.36
CA GLY A 209 -7.17 9.91 -4.40
C GLY A 209 -5.77 10.15 -3.88
N PRO A 210 -4.90 10.73 -4.72
CA PRO A 210 -3.55 11.09 -4.33
C PRO A 210 -3.57 12.36 -3.49
N ILE A 211 -2.99 12.29 -2.30
CA ILE A 211 -2.82 13.41 -1.38
C ILE A 211 -1.31 13.63 -1.22
N TYR A 212 -0.84 14.86 -1.42
CA TYR A 212 0.56 15.22 -1.26
C TYR A 212 0.71 15.98 0.05
N LEU A 213 1.46 15.42 1.00
CA LEU A 213 1.60 15.99 2.34
C LEU A 213 2.99 16.60 2.55
N SER A 214 3.02 17.79 3.11
CA SER A 214 4.20 18.45 3.67
C SER A 214 4.09 18.53 5.19
N GLY A 215 5.19 18.80 5.88
CA GLY A 215 5.28 18.79 7.33
C GLY A 215 5.92 17.55 7.92
N LEU A 216 6.72 16.81 7.15
CA LEU A 216 7.48 15.68 7.67
C LEU A 216 8.54 16.16 8.68
N ARG A 217 8.83 15.33 9.68
CA ARG A 217 9.90 15.58 10.65
C ARG A 217 11.15 14.83 10.18
N GLU A 218 12.30 15.47 10.18
CA GLU A 218 13.55 14.74 9.90
C GLU A 218 13.76 13.63 10.95
N GLY A 219 14.16 12.43 10.50
CA GLY A 219 14.22 11.23 11.32
C GLY A 219 12.94 10.39 11.23
N ASP A 220 12.55 9.78 12.35
CA ASP A 220 11.46 8.81 12.38
C ASP A 220 10.08 9.48 12.35
N ASN A 221 9.21 8.94 11.49
CA ASN A 221 7.82 9.32 11.33
C ASN A 221 6.94 8.07 11.37
N TRP A 222 5.67 8.26 11.71
CA TRP A 222 4.67 7.22 11.57
C TRP A 222 3.37 7.77 10.98
N LEU A 223 2.71 6.93 10.21
CA LEU A 223 1.44 7.17 9.55
C LEU A 223 0.45 6.09 9.98
N LYS A 224 -0.78 6.50 10.27
CA LYS A 224 -1.92 5.60 10.48
C LYS A 224 -3.07 6.05 9.59
N VAL A 225 -3.73 5.10 8.96
CA VAL A 225 -4.88 5.31 8.08
C VAL A 225 -6.01 4.41 8.54
N GLU A 226 -7.21 4.99 8.69
CA GLU A 226 -8.39 4.30 9.21
C GLU A 226 -9.57 4.51 8.26
N LEU A 227 -10.15 3.43 7.75
CA LEU A 227 -11.36 3.43 6.93
C LEU A 227 -12.59 3.62 7.82
N LEU A 228 -13.38 4.66 7.54
CA LEU A 228 -14.54 5.03 8.34
C LEU A 228 -15.86 4.74 7.64
N ASP A 229 -16.92 4.56 8.44
CA ASP A 229 -18.31 4.58 8.00
C ASP A 229 -18.84 6.02 7.87
N ALA A 230 -20.09 6.15 7.39
CA ALA A 230 -20.75 7.44 7.23
C ALA A 230 -21.00 8.19 8.56
N GLN A 231 -20.85 7.53 9.71
CA GLN A 231 -20.95 8.09 11.05
C GLN A 231 -19.59 8.47 11.64
N GLY A 232 -18.50 8.22 10.90
CA GLY A 232 -17.12 8.50 11.32
C GLY A 232 -16.52 7.46 12.29
N GLN A 233 -17.18 6.31 12.45
CA GLN A 233 -16.65 5.16 13.20
C GLN A 233 -15.84 4.28 12.27
N GLU A 234 -14.93 3.47 12.83
CA GLU A 234 -14.17 2.51 12.03
C GLU A 234 -15.10 1.50 11.35
N LEU A 235 -14.91 1.31 10.06
CA LEU A 235 -15.72 0.41 9.26
C LEU A 235 -15.26 -1.04 9.46
N ILE A 236 -16.22 -1.96 9.58
CA ILE A 236 -15.91 -3.39 9.62
C ILE A 236 -15.49 -3.85 8.22
N SER A 237 -14.19 -3.93 8.01
CA SER A 237 -13.52 -4.30 6.75
C SER A 237 -12.29 -5.17 7.07
N PRO A 238 -11.81 -6.01 6.14
CA PRO A 238 -10.42 -6.44 6.14
C PRO A 238 -9.49 -5.21 6.14
N TYR A 239 -8.49 -5.21 7.02
CA TYR A 239 -7.49 -4.13 7.14
C TYR A 239 -8.12 -2.73 7.24
N PRO A 240 -9.06 -2.51 8.17
CA PRO A 240 -9.75 -1.23 8.30
C PRO A 240 -8.79 -0.14 8.81
N GLU A 241 -7.71 -0.55 9.47
CA GLU A 241 -6.60 0.30 9.89
C GLU A 241 -5.27 -0.25 9.34
N GLN A 242 -4.40 0.64 8.86
CA GLN A 242 -3.02 0.32 8.52
C GLN A 242 -2.07 1.33 9.17
N THR A 243 -0.95 0.86 9.70
CA THR A 243 0.07 1.69 10.36
C THR A 243 1.44 1.45 9.73
N PHE A 244 2.15 2.53 9.44
CA PHE A 244 3.46 2.51 8.81
C PHE A 244 4.44 3.37 9.63
N SER A 245 5.69 2.92 9.69
CA SER A 245 6.82 3.69 10.20
C SER A 245 7.80 3.93 9.07
N PHE A 246 8.38 5.12 8.98
CA PHE A 246 9.36 5.46 7.95
C PHE A 246 10.32 6.56 8.44
N THR A 247 11.49 6.63 7.82
CA THR A 247 12.48 7.66 8.10
C THR A 247 12.48 8.69 6.97
N TYR A 248 12.44 9.97 7.33
CA TYR A 248 12.59 11.08 6.39
C TYR A 248 13.97 11.72 6.58
N ALA A 249 14.82 11.64 5.55
CA ALA A 249 16.18 12.17 5.57
C ALA A 249 16.45 12.98 4.29
N PRO A 250 15.91 14.21 4.16
CA PRO A 250 15.93 14.98 2.91
C PRO A 250 17.33 15.28 2.38
N SER A 251 18.32 15.42 3.27
CA SER A 251 19.71 15.66 2.89
C SER A 251 20.45 14.40 2.39
N GLN A 252 19.91 13.21 2.66
CA GLN A 252 20.54 11.93 2.34
C GLN A 252 19.81 11.19 1.21
N SER A 253 18.50 11.40 1.06
CA SER A 253 17.70 10.80 -0.01
C SER A 253 18.01 11.47 -1.34
N GLN A 254 18.57 10.69 -2.25
CA GLN A 254 18.88 11.08 -3.64
C GLN A 254 18.20 10.13 -4.63
N THR A 255 17.12 9.46 -4.20
CA THR A 255 16.39 8.57 -5.11
C THR A 255 15.76 9.39 -6.23
N PRO A 256 15.62 8.83 -7.44
CA PRO A 256 14.94 9.52 -8.53
C PRO A 256 13.51 9.92 -8.17
N LEU A 257 12.81 9.13 -7.36
CA LEU A 257 11.49 9.49 -6.85
C LEU A 257 11.56 10.72 -5.94
N ALA A 258 12.51 10.78 -5.00
CA ALA A 258 12.71 11.94 -4.15
C ALA A 258 13.04 13.20 -4.95
N GLN A 259 13.93 13.08 -5.93
CA GLN A 259 14.28 14.18 -6.80
C GLN A 259 13.09 14.64 -7.66
N LEU A 260 12.24 13.73 -8.14
CA LEU A 260 11.01 14.08 -8.84
C LEU A 260 10.02 14.81 -7.93
N MET A 261 9.81 14.30 -6.71
CA MET A 261 8.90 14.88 -5.72
C MET A 261 9.35 16.28 -5.30
N GLN A 262 10.66 16.50 -5.17
CA GLN A 262 11.24 17.79 -4.83
C GLN A 262 11.32 18.77 -6.02
N GLY A 263 10.94 18.35 -7.23
CA GLY A 263 11.02 19.17 -8.44
C GLY A 263 12.44 19.34 -9.00
N ASN A 264 13.38 18.49 -8.59
CA ASN A 264 14.77 18.50 -9.05
C ASN A 264 14.96 17.81 -10.41
N ILE A 265 13.99 17.00 -10.86
CA ILE A 265 13.99 16.42 -12.20
C ILE A 265 13.09 17.25 -13.12
N PRO A 266 13.63 17.91 -14.16
CA PRO A 266 12.83 18.70 -15.08
C PRO A 266 11.95 17.81 -15.95
N PHE A 267 10.79 18.34 -16.36
CA PHE A 267 9.83 17.61 -17.20
C PHE A 267 10.45 16.95 -18.45
N SER A 268 11.39 17.61 -19.13
CA SER A 268 12.02 17.07 -20.35
C SER A 268 12.78 15.76 -20.13
N GLU A 269 13.41 15.62 -18.96
CA GLU A 269 14.11 14.40 -18.54
C GLU A 269 13.11 13.36 -18.03
N ALA A 270 12.13 13.81 -17.23
CA ALA A 270 11.11 12.97 -16.64
C ALA A 270 10.25 12.23 -17.68
N ARG A 271 10.15 12.72 -18.93
CA ARG A 271 9.44 12.06 -20.03
C ARG A 271 9.99 10.67 -20.36
N ALA A 272 11.27 10.39 -20.09
CA ALA A 272 11.84 9.05 -20.29
C ALA A 272 11.11 7.96 -19.50
N MET A 273 10.48 8.31 -18.37
CA MET A 273 9.70 7.38 -17.55
C MET A 273 8.34 7.03 -18.14
N ILE A 274 7.82 7.77 -19.13
CA ILE A 274 6.49 7.52 -19.72
C ILE A 274 6.56 7.11 -21.19
N ASP A 275 7.71 7.33 -21.84
CA ASP A 275 7.96 6.99 -23.25
C ASP A 275 9.19 6.08 -23.39
N PRO A 276 8.98 4.77 -23.67
CA PRO A 276 10.07 3.83 -23.91
C PRO A 276 11.01 4.22 -25.06
N ALA A 277 10.55 4.99 -26.05
CA ALA A 277 11.41 5.43 -27.15
C ALA A 277 12.41 6.49 -26.68
N VAL A 278 11.97 7.41 -25.82
CA VAL A 278 12.84 8.41 -25.17
C VAL A 278 13.84 7.72 -24.24
N SER A 279 13.36 6.78 -23.42
CA SER A 279 14.20 5.98 -22.52
C SER A 279 15.39 5.32 -23.23
N ARG A 280 15.16 4.70 -24.40
CA ARG A 280 16.21 4.06 -25.21
C ARG A 280 17.19 5.04 -25.85
N GLN A 281 16.74 6.23 -26.25
CA GLN A 281 17.62 7.25 -26.83
C GLN A 281 18.66 7.76 -25.83
N VAL A 282 18.30 7.83 -24.54
CA VAL A 282 19.22 8.20 -23.47
C VAL A 282 20.25 7.08 -23.24
N GLU A 283 19.83 5.82 -23.31
CA GLU A 283 20.73 4.66 -23.18
C GLU A 283 21.73 4.55 -24.35
N GLU A 284 21.32 4.88 -25.57
CA GLU A 284 22.15 4.79 -26.78
C GLU A 284 23.00 6.05 -27.07
N ALA A 285 22.87 7.11 -26.28
CA ALA A 285 23.67 8.32 -26.48
C ALA A 285 25.16 8.00 -26.27
N PRO A 286 26.04 8.31 -27.26
CA PRO A 286 27.45 7.98 -27.15
C PRO A 286 28.09 8.75 -25.99
N ASP A 287 28.83 8.03 -25.14
CA ASP A 287 29.67 8.59 -24.10
C ASP A 287 30.59 9.68 -24.73
N PRO A 288 30.53 10.95 -24.29
CA PRO A 288 31.33 12.03 -24.87
C PRO A 288 32.84 11.88 -24.64
N SER A 289 33.32 10.78 -24.04
CA SER A 289 34.72 10.57 -23.69
C SER A 289 35.64 9.99 -24.79
N VAL A 290 35.16 9.73 -26.01
CA VAL A 290 36.06 9.34 -27.12
C VAL A 290 36.43 10.55 -27.97
N THR A 291 37.23 11.46 -27.39
CA THR A 291 37.99 12.43 -28.19
C THR A 291 39.07 11.65 -28.95
N PRO A 292 39.11 11.62 -30.30
CA PRO A 292 40.25 11.06 -31.00
C PRO A 292 41.44 12.00 -30.78
N SER A 293 42.42 11.55 -30.00
CA SER A 293 43.71 12.25 -29.89
C SER A 293 44.33 12.40 -31.28
N PRO A 294 44.65 13.62 -31.74
CA PRO A 294 45.40 13.79 -32.98
C PRO A 294 46.82 13.26 -32.78
N ASN A 295 47.18 12.20 -33.50
CA ASN A 295 48.56 11.72 -33.60
C ASN A 295 49.43 12.83 -34.22
N LEU A 296 50.18 13.54 -33.38
CA LEU A 296 51.33 14.34 -33.78
C LEU A 296 52.61 13.50 -33.61
N PRO A 297 53.43 13.33 -34.66
CA PRO A 297 54.71 12.64 -34.54
C PRO A 297 55.66 13.49 -33.68
N ARG A 298 56.07 12.96 -32.52
CA ARG A 298 57.09 13.57 -31.68
C ARG A 298 58.47 13.06 -32.12
N GLU A 299 59.21 13.89 -32.84
CA GLU A 299 60.64 13.68 -33.03
C GLU A 299 61.35 13.66 -31.67
N SER A 300 62.14 12.61 -31.49
CA SER A 300 63.03 12.46 -30.34
C SER A 300 64.39 13.06 -30.67
N PRO A 301 65.06 13.68 -29.70
CA PRO A 301 66.51 13.54 -29.64
C PRO A 301 66.93 12.86 -28.34
N SER A 302 67.77 11.85 -28.55
CA SER A 302 68.50 11.06 -27.58
C SER A 302 69.73 11.82 -27.07
N SER A 303 69.97 11.80 -25.76
CA SER A 303 71.30 11.87 -25.12
C SER A 303 71.13 11.58 -23.61
N SER A 304 71.54 10.41 -23.13
CA SER A 304 72.90 9.97 -22.79
C SER A 304 73.33 10.39 -21.37
N ARG A 305 73.38 9.40 -20.46
CA ARG A 305 74.55 9.03 -19.64
C ARG A 305 74.25 7.83 -18.73
N GLN A 306 74.96 6.73 -18.98
CA GLN A 306 75.28 5.62 -18.06
C GLN A 306 76.54 6.01 -17.21
N PRO A 307 77.09 5.21 -16.23
CA PRO A 307 76.81 3.81 -15.83
C PRO A 307 76.90 3.46 -14.29
N MET A 308 76.60 2.19 -13.98
CA MET A 308 77.23 1.22 -13.05
C MET A 308 77.30 1.36 -11.50
N ASN A 309 76.86 0.24 -10.88
CA ASN A 309 77.47 -0.51 -9.73
C ASN A 309 77.37 0.13 -8.32
N ALA A 310 77.22 -0.58 -7.19
CA ALA A 310 77.11 -2.00 -6.83
C ALA A 310 76.77 -2.13 -5.31
N VAL A 311 75.72 -2.89 -4.96
CA VAL A 311 75.53 -3.89 -3.85
C VAL A 311 75.85 -3.49 -2.36
N PRO A 312 75.58 -4.32 -1.31
CA PRO A 312 74.36 -4.48 -0.48
C PRO A 312 74.52 -4.19 1.05
N GLN A 313 73.45 -4.49 1.81
CA GLN A 313 73.32 -4.68 3.29
C GLN A 313 72.78 -3.45 4.04
N MET A 314 71.90 -3.52 5.05
CA MET A 314 71.61 -4.57 6.04
C MET A 314 70.25 -4.21 6.71
N GLY A 315 69.45 -5.20 7.15
CA GLY A 315 68.30 -4.92 8.05
C GLY A 315 67.13 -5.92 8.02
N THR A 316 67.37 -7.19 8.32
CA THR A 316 66.39 -8.15 8.87
C THR A 316 66.24 -7.96 10.39
N PRO A 317 65.28 -8.58 11.13
CA PRO A 317 63.99 -9.19 10.74
C PRO A 317 62.80 -8.94 11.74
N SER A 318 61.61 -9.44 11.37
CA SER A 318 60.54 -10.06 12.22
C SER A 318 59.75 -9.22 13.25
N PRO A 319 58.60 -9.71 13.78
CA PRO A 319 57.75 -10.83 13.34
C PRO A 319 56.25 -10.48 13.25
N SER A 320 55.53 -11.31 12.49
CA SER A 320 54.09 -11.53 12.63
C SER A 320 53.81 -12.29 13.93
N LEU A 321 52.83 -11.88 14.74
CA LEU A 321 52.12 -12.74 15.69
C LEU A 321 50.72 -12.15 16.01
N PRO A 322 49.79 -12.98 16.52
CA PRO A 322 48.37 -12.97 16.21
C PRO A 322 47.54 -12.25 17.27
N MET A 323 46.29 -11.93 16.94
CA MET A 323 45.28 -11.65 17.96
C MET A 323 44.27 -12.80 17.97
N GLU A 324 44.49 -13.72 18.90
CA GLU A 324 43.42 -14.50 19.52
C GLU A 324 42.35 -13.53 20.06
N SER A 325 41.08 -13.81 19.78
CA SER A 325 39.97 -13.32 20.59
C SER A 325 39.44 -14.50 21.40
N PRO A 326 39.32 -14.35 22.73
CA PRO A 326 39.05 -15.45 23.63
C PRO A 326 37.58 -15.90 23.60
N ALA A 327 37.41 -17.21 23.73
CA ALA A 327 36.17 -17.82 24.21
C ALA A 327 35.83 -17.26 25.59
N VAL A 328 34.62 -16.73 25.75
CA VAL A 328 34.10 -16.33 27.06
C VAL A 328 33.57 -17.58 27.75
N THR A 329 34.32 -18.03 28.74
CA THR A 329 33.93 -18.99 29.75
C THR A 329 32.93 -18.35 30.72
N LEU A 330 31.89 -19.10 31.08
CA LEU A 330 31.00 -18.87 32.23
C LEU A 330 31.79 -18.53 33.52
N PRO A 331 31.23 -17.65 34.36
CA PRO A 331 31.27 -17.83 35.79
C PRO A 331 29.89 -18.24 36.33
N GLU A 332 29.89 -19.37 37.03
CA GLU A 332 28.86 -19.87 37.91
C GLU A 332 29.07 -19.29 39.32
N ASN A 333 28.00 -18.75 39.92
CA ASN A 333 27.63 -18.70 41.35
C ASN A 333 26.39 -17.79 41.46
N GLU A 334 25.20 -18.35 41.69
CA GLU A 334 24.58 -18.56 43.00
C GLU A 334 24.46 -17.27 43.83
N ASP A 335 23.29 -16.64 43.80
CA ASP A 335 22.31 -16.66 44.91
C ASP A 335 21.19 -15.62 44.65
N SER A 336 20.00 -15.89 45.21
CA SER A 336 18.73 -15.12 45.18
C SER A 336 17.67 -15.56 44.16
N GLU A 337 16.94 -16.61 44.53
CA GLU A 337 15.59 -16.93 44.07
C GLU A 337 14.60 -15.74 44.25
N PRO A 338 13.68 -15.50 43.30
CA PRO A 338 12.39 -14.92 43.62
C PRO A 338 11.34 -16.03 43.79
N VAL A 339 10.81 -16.08 45.01
CA VAL A 339 9.70 -16.90 45.50
C VAL A 339 8.53 -16.96 44.51
N LEU A 340 8.23 -18.18 44.06
CA LEU A 340 6.97 -18.56 43.43
C LEU A 340 5.82 -18.37 44.43
N ARG A 341 4.89 -17.45 44.15
CA ARG A 341 3.56 -17.46 44.76
C ARG A 341 2.61 -18.30 43.91
N PRO A 342 1.91 -19.30 44.48
CA PRO A 342 0.90 -20.05 43.74
C PRO A 342 -0.35 -19.19 43.52
N SER A 343 -0.73 -18.99 42.26
CA SER A 343 -2.07 -18.54 41.91
C SER A 343 -3.07 -19.63 42.28
N GLN A 344 -3.86 -19.38 43.31
CA GLN A 344 -4.89 -20.28 43.78
C GLN A 344 -6.04 -20.38 42.77
N SER A 345 -6.38 -21.62 42.44
CA SER A 345 -7.62 -22.05 41.80
C SER A 345 -8.83 -21.55 42.59
N VAL A 346 -9.67 -20.73 41.97
CA VAL A 346 -10.99 -20.37 42.51
C VAL A 346 -12.04 -21.22 41.78
N SER A 347 -12.57 -22.21 42.50
CA SER A 347 -13.79 -22.93 42.13
C SER A 347 -15.01 -22.00 42.24
N PRO A 348 -16.08 -22.25 41.46
CA PRO A 348 -17.22 -21.34 41.34
C PRO A 348 -18.04 -21.29 42.64
N GLN A 349 -18.21 -20.08 43.17
CA GLN A 349 -19.22 -19.81 44.19
C GLN A 349 -20.58 -19.53 43.55
N SER A 350 -21.56 -20.18 44.15
CA SER A 350 -22.99 -20.21 43.90
C SER A 350 -23.63 -18.83 43.74
N LEU A 351 -24.52 -18.70 42.74
CA LEU A 351 -25.44 -17.57 42.63
C LEU A 351 -26.35 -17.47 43.87
N PRO A 352 -26.61 -16.27 44.41
CA PRO A 352 -27.73 -16.02 45.29
C PRO A 352 -29.05 -16.04 44.52
N THR A 353 -29.99 -16.82 45.05
CA THR A 353 -31.41 -16.88 44.72
C THR A 353 -32.07 -15.50 44.68
N GLU A 354 -32.63 -15.12 43.53
CA GLU A 354 -33.65 -14.06 43.45
C GLU A 354 -35.01 -14.59 43.95
N PRO A 355 -35.79 -13.79 44.70
CA PRO A 355 -37.13 -14.14 45.11
C PRO A 355 -38.15 -13.85 44.01
N ASP A 356 -38.88 -14.91 43.66
CA ASP A 356 -40.30 -14.99 43.31
C ASP A 356 -41.06 -13.68 43.03
N ALA A 357 -41.44 -13.50 41.76
CA ALA A 357 -42.55 -12.66 41.34
C ALA A 357 -43.34 -13.34 40.21
N SER A 358 -44.13 -14.36 40.59
CA SER A 358 -45.55 -14.49 40.25
C SER A 358 -45.99 -14.18 38.80
N LEU A 359 -46.09 -15.23 37.98
CA LEU A 359 -47.04 -15.31 36.87
C LEU A 359 -48.48 -15.45 37.40
N PRO A 360 -49.47 -14.75 36.86
CA PRO A 360 -50.84 -15.25 36.84
C PRO A 360 -51.12 -15.94 35.51
N SER A 361 -51.35 -17.25 35.61
CA SER A 361 -52.07 -18.03 34.60
C SER A 361 -53.56 -18.04 34.96
N SER A 362 -54.41 -17.64 34.02
CA SER A 362 -55.82 -18.06 33.99
C SER A 362 -56.36 -18.04 32.55
N SER A 363 -56.61 -19.23 32.01
CA SER A 363 -57.68 -19.50 31.03
C SER A 363 -58.98 -19.81 31.82
N PRO A 364 -60.19 -20.08 31.24
CA PRO A 364 -60.57 -20.31 29.83
C PRO A 364 -61.97 -19.71 29.43
N LEU A 365 -62.53 -20.18 28.28
CA LEU A 365 -63.91 -20.03 27.73
C LEU A 365 -64.20 -18.71 26.96
N ALA A 366 -64.88 -18.66 25.81
CA ALA A 366 -65.69 -19.62 25.06
C ALA A 366 -65.88 -19.16 23.59
N SER A 367 -66.12 -20.11 22.69
CA SER A 367 -66.68 -19.90 21.33
C SER A 367 -68.13 -19.38 21.40
N PRO A 368 -68.61 -18.68 20.36
CA PRO A 368 -69.37 -19.32 19.26
C PRO A 368 -68.93 -18.75 17.89
N GLY A 369 -69.08 -19.36 16.71
CA GLY A 369 -70.08 -20.28 16.20
C GLY A 369 -70.78 -19.64 14.99
N LYS A 370 -70.40 -20.07 13.76
CA LYS A 370 -71.06 -19.91 12.42
C LYS A 370 -71.22 -18.46 11.90
N SER A 371 -70.93 -18.13 10.64
CA SER A 371 -71.51 -18.68 9.40
C SER A 371 -70.74 -18.16 8.17
N GLY A 372 -70.60 -18.98 7.12
CA GLY A 372 -70.12 -18.56 5.79
C GLY A 372 -71.13 -17.67 5.04
N PRO A 373 -70.83 -17.27 3.78
CA PRO A 373 -70.90 -18.23 2.68
C PRO A 373 -69.76 -18.17 1.64
N GLN A 374 -69.72 -19.25 0.86
CA GLN A 374 -69.00 -19.45 -0.40
C GLN A 374 -69.49 -18.49 -1.49
N ASP A 375 -68.59 -18.09 -2.39
CA ASP A 375 -68.67 -18.29 -3.87
C ASP A 375 -67.65 -17.37 -4.55
N SER A 376 -66.53 -17.93 -5.04
CA SER A 376 -66.35 -18.39 -6.43
C SER A 376 -66.10 -17.23 -7.40
N PHE A 377 -64.84 -17.00 -7.79
CA PHE A 377 -64.52 -16.61 -9.17
C PHE A 377 -63.20 -17.25 -9.59
N GLN A 378 -63.34 -18.12 -10.59
CA GLN A 378 -62.27 -18.84 -11.26
C GLN A 378 -61.45 -17.92 -12.15
N SER A 379 -60.14 -18.17 -12.10
CA SER A 379 -59.15 -17.85 -13.11
C SER A 379 -59.60 -18.33 -14.50
N THR A 380 -59.49 -17.47 -15.51
CA THR A 380 -59.50 -17.89 -16.93
C THR A 380 -58.29 -17.29 -17.64
N ALA A 381 -57.51 -18.19 -18.21
CA ALA A 381 -56.58 -18.02 -19.31
C ALA A 381 -56.50 -19.39 -20.00
N PRO A 382 -55.89 -19.51 -21.18
CA PRO A 382 -56.00 -18.68 -22.38
C PRO A 382 -56.29 -19.56 -23.62
N THR A 383 -56.72 -19.00 -24.76
CA THR A 383 -56.40 -19.61 -26.07
C THR A 383 -56.42 -18.57 -27.20
N THR A 384 -55.35 -18.63 -27.98
CA THR A 384 -54.99 -17.88 -29.19
C THR A 384 -55.71 -18.43 -30.44
N GLU A 385 -55.64 -17.66 -31.54
CA GLU A 385 -55.99 -17.92 -32.97
C GLU A 385 -57.12 -16.98 -33.41
N GLY A 386 -57.04 -16.20 -34.49
CA GLY A 386 -56.16 -16.21 -35.66
C GLY A 386 -57.03 -15.87 -36.87
N SER A 387 -56.93 -14.64 -37.37
CA SER A 387 -57.19 -14.17 -38.75
C SER A 387 -57.18 -12.65 -38.81
#